data_AF-A0A0R3KFV3-F1
#
_entry.id   AF-A0A0R3KFV3-F1
#
_cell.length_a   1.000
_cell.length_b   1.000
_cell.length_c   1.000
_cell.angle_alpha   90.00
_cell.angle_beta   90.00
_cell.angle_gamma   90.00
#
_symmetry.space_group_name_H-M   'P 1'
#
loop_
_entity.id
_entity.type
_entity.pdbx_description
1 polymer ?
#
loop_
_entity_poly.entity_id
_entity_poly.type
_entity_poly.pdbx_seq_one_letter_code
_entity_poly.pdbx_strand_id
1 'polypeptide(L)'
;MADVTYKRCYFDWGGRCAYCDIGLPRIKWDGRVKAGIDHFIPLSKGGPNNRSNRVLSCYPCNLAKGDTDPRETNQWPHIEQRLAEIAASRPLSHGQLKRLLPELVKQVYV
;
A
#
# COMPACT_ATOMS: atom_id res chain seq x y z
N MET A 1 -14.87 -0.40 -9.04
CA MET A 1 -14.64 0.17 -7.69
C MET A 1 -13.37 -0.37 -7.04
N ALA A 2 -13.11 -1.69 -7.05
CA ALA A 2 -11.85 -2.28 -6.54
C ALA A 2 -10.56 -1.75 -7.20
N ASP A 3 -10.61 -1.44 -8.50
CA ASP A 3 -9.47 -0.88 -9.25
C ASP A 3 -9.05 0.52 -8.76
N VAL A 4 -9.99 1.40 -8.36
CA VAL A 4 -9.66 2.76 -7.91
C VAL A 4 -8.98 2.75 -6.54
N THR A 5 -9.44 1.88 -5.63
CA THR A 5 -8.82 1.69 -4.31
C THR A 5 -7.37 1.24 -4.45
N TYR A 6 -7.12 0.25 -5.31
CA TYR A 6 -5.76 -0.22 -5.59
C TYR A 6 -4.89 0.86 -6.21
N LYS A 7 -5.39 1.56 -7.25
CA LYS A 7 -4.71 2.70 -7.86
C LYS A 7 -4.29 3.76 -6.85
N ARG A 8 -5.18 4.08 -5.90
CA ARG A 8 -4.91 5.08 -4.87
C ARG A 8 -3.87 4.57 -3.88
N CYS A 9 -4.02 3.35 -3.36
CA CYS A 9 -3.03 2.75 -2.46
C CYS A 9 -1.64 2.67 -3.11
N TYR A 10 -1.57 2.22 -4.36
CA TYR A 10 -0.33 2.18 -5.12
C TYR A 10 0.32 3.56 -5.23
N PHE A 11 -0.47 4.61 -5.50
CA PHE A 11 0.04 5.98 -5.57
C PHE A 11 0.47 6.53 -4.21
N ASP A 12 -0.33 6.32 -3.16
CA ASP A 12 -0.06 6.78 -1.79
C ASP A 12 1.29 6.26 -1.27
N TRP A 13 1.64 5.03 -1.69
CA TRP A 13 2.88 4.33 -1.35
C TRP A 13 3.97 4.44 -2.43
N GLY A 14 3.81 5.32 -3.41
CA GLY A 14 4.82 5.55 -4.44
C GLY A 14 5.19 4.30 -5.24
N GLY A 15 4.28 3.33 -5.33
CA GLY A 15 4.51 2.04 -5.98
C GLY A 15 5.51 1.12 -5.27
N ARG A 16 5.87 1.40 -4.02
CA ARG A 16 6.84 0.62 -3.22
C ARG A 16 6.16 -0.13 -2.08
N CYS A 17 6.73 -1.26 -1.71
CA CYS A 17 6.27 -2.04 -0.57
C CYS A 17 6.46 -1.24 0.72
N ALA A 18 5.42 -1.10 1.52
CA ALA A 18 5.49 -0.41 2.81
C ALA A 18 6.49 -1.06 3.79
N TYR A 19 6.70 -2.37 3.68
CA TYR A 19 7.50 -3.14 4.63
C TYR A 19 8.97 -3.26 4.24
N CYS A 20 9.27 -3.40 2.94
CA CYS A 20 10.64 -3.65 2.46
C CYS A 20 11.13 -2.62 1.43
N ASP A 21 10.31 -1.62 1.11
CA ASP A 21 10.60 -0.51 0.18
C ASP A 21 10.94 -0.89 -1.28
N ILE A 22 10.86 -2.18 -1.61
CA ILE A 22 11.04 -2.68 -2.98
C ILE A 22 9.94 -2.11 -3.90
N GLY A 23 10.34 -1.65 -5.07
CA GLY A 23 9.44 -1.22 -6.15
C GLY A 23 8.58 -2.38 -6.67
N LEU A 24 7.26 -2.21 -6.65
CA LEU A 24 6.31 -3.27 -6.95
C LEU A 24 5.58 -3.08 -8.29
N PRO A 25 5.34 -4.17 -9.04
CA PRO A 25 4.83 -4.02 -10.38
C PRO A 25 3.36 -3.76 -10.27
N ARG A 26 2.87 -2.80 -11.05
CA ARG A 26 1.44 -2.52 -11.06
C ARG A 26 0.63 -3.67 -11.70
N ILE A 27 1.29 -4.52 -12.51
CA ILE A 27 0.70 -5.67 -13.20
C ILE A 27 0.73 -6.90 -12.30
N LYS A 28 -0.42 -7.58 -12.17
CA LYS A 28 -0.60 -8.82 -11.43
C LYS A 28 -0.41 -10.04 -12.34
N TRP A 29 0.79 -10.31 -12.85
CA TRP A 29 1.02 -11.52 -13.66
C TRP A 29 2.51 -11.92 -13.75
N ASP A 30 2.78 -13.15 -14.22
CA ASP A 30 4.07 -13.72 -14.66
C ASP A 30 5.13 -14.24 -13.65
N GLY A 31 4.80 -14.41 -12.38
CA GLY A 31 5.73 -15.02 -11.40
C GLY A 31 6.63 -14.03 -10.65
N ARG A 32 6.35 -12.72 -10.80
CA ARG A 32 6.95 -11.63 -10.00
C ARG A 32 6.29 -11.44 -8.64
N VAL A 33 6.94 -10.61 -7.82
CA VAL A 33 6.42 -10.09 -6.56
C VAL A 33 5.02 -9.48 -6.76
N LYS A 34 3.99 -10.04 -6.12
CA LYS A 34 2.62 -9.54 -6.24
C LYS A 34 2.44 -8.29 -5.39
N ALA A 35 2.02 -7.19 -6.04
CA ALA A 35 1.57 -5.98 -5.37
C ALA A 35 0.12 -6.15 -4.88
N GLY A 36 -0.07 -6.09 -3.56
CA GLY A 36 -1.34 -6.22 -2.88
C GLY A 36 -1.65 -5.03 -1.99
N ILE A 37 -2.90 -4.93 -1.54
CA ILE A 37 -3.26 -4.07 -0.42
C ILE A 37 -3.25 -4.95 0.82
N ASP A 38 -2.49 -4.53 1.83
CA ASP A 38 -2.58 -5.09 3.17
C ASP A 38 -3.22 -4.08 4.13
N HIS A 39 -3.84 -4.59 5.19
CA HIS A 39 -4.34 -3.80 6.31
C HIS A 39 -3.26 -3.76 7.40
N PHE A 40 -2.72 -2.57 7.67
CA PHE A 40 -1.61 -2.40 8.62
C PHE A 40 -1.98 -2.96 9.99
N ILE A 41 -3.15 -2.57 10.51
CA ILE A 41 -3.86 -3.24 11.58
C ILE A 41 -4.84 -4.24 10.95
N PRO A 42 -4.73 -5.56 11.22
CA PRO A 42 -5.62 -6.56 10.65
C PRO A 42 -7.10 -6.27 10.90
N LEU A 43 -7.95 -6.52 9.91
CA LEU A 43 -9.41 -6.35 10.05
C LEU A 43 -9.98 -7.25 11.17
N SER A 44 -9.45 -8.47 11.30
CA SER A 44 -9.84 -9.43 12.36
C SER A 44 -9.53 -8.92 13.77
N LYS A 45 -8.60 -7.97 13.90
CA LYS A 45 -8.21 -7.34 15.17
C LYS A 45 -8.81 -5.93 15.34
N GLY A 46 -9.83 -5.60 14.55
CA GLY A 46 -10.55 -4.32 14.64
C GLY A 46 -9.89 -3.17 13.87
N GLY A 47 -8.93 -3.44 12.98
CA GLY A 47 -8.38 -2.42 12.10
C GLY A 47 -9.42 -1.85 11.14
N PRO A 48 -9.39 -0.55 10.80
CA PRO A 48 -10.40 0.05 9.93
C PRO A 48 -10.20 -0.35 8.46
N ASN A 49 -11.29 -0.47 7.70
CA ASN A 49 -11.23 -0.79 6.27
C ASN A 49 -11.25 0.47 5.38
N ASN A 50 -10.33 1.39 5.61
CA ASN A 50 -10.26 2.67 4.90
C ASN A 50 -8.82 3.01 4.47
N ARG A 51 -8.62 4.19 3.88
CA ARG A 51 -7.31 4.62 3.35
C ARG A 51 -6.23 4.76 4.44
N SER A 52 -6.60 5.10 5.67
CA SER A 52 -5.65 5.31 6.77
C SER A 52 -5.09 4.01 7.37
N ASN A 53 -5.50 2.85 6.86
CA ASN A 53 -5.01 1.55 7.30
C ASN A 53 -4.61 0.65 6.12
N ARG A 54 -4.54 1.19 4.90
CA ARG A 54 -4.18 0.42 3.71
C ARG A 54 -2.75 0.72 3.31
N VAL A 55 -1.95 -0.34 3.22
CA VAL A 55 -0.58 -0.28 2.75
C VAL A 55 -0.41 -1.03 1.44
N LEU A 56 0.52 -0.58 0.60
CA LEU A 56 0.95 -1.39 -0.54
C LEU A 56 1.97 -2.41 -0.04
N SER A 57 1.73 -3.69 -0.28
CA SER A 57 2.60 -4.76 0.22
C SER A 57 2.94 -5.75 -0.86
N CYS A 58 4.16 -6.27 -0.80
CA CYS A 58 4.55 -7.44 -1.57
C CYS A 58 4.00 -8.72 -0.94
N TYR A 59 3.77 -9.76 -1.75
CA TYR A 59 3.28 -11.04 -1.23
C TYR A 59 4.15 -11.62 -0.08
N PRO A 60 5.50 -11.67 -0.18
CA PRO A 60 6.32 -12.18 0.92
C PRO A 60 6.18 -11.40 2.23
N CYS A 61 6.23 -10.06 2.20
CA CYS A 61 6.07 -9.25 3.40
C CYS A 61 4.67 -9.34 3.98
N ASN A 62 3.63 -9.31 3.13
CA ASN A 62 2.25 -9.50 3.57
C ASN A 62 2.06 -10.85 4.28
N LEU A 63 2.60 -11.92 3.70
CA LEU A 63 2.55 -13.26 4.28
C LEU A 63 3.33 -13.33 5.60
N ALA A 64 4.53 -12.74 5.65
CA ALA A 64 5.36 -12.72 6.86
C ALA A 64 4.74 -11.89 8.00
N LYS A 65 4.07 -10.78 7.68
CA LYS A 65 3.30 -10.01 8.67
C LYS A 65 2.12 -10.82 9.22
N GLY A 66 1.38 -11.51 8.34
CA GLY A 66 0.20 -12.27 8.75
C GLY A 66 -0.83 -11.40 9.47
N ASP A 67 -1.30 -11.86 10.62
CA ASP A 67 -2.23 -11.16 11.51
C ASP A 67 -1.54 -10.43 12.69
N THR A 68 -0.23 -10.18 12.55
CA THR A 68 0.52 -9.36 13.52
C THR A 68 -0.15 -8.00 13.65
N ASP A 69 -0.44 -7.59 14.89
CA ASP A 69 -0.96 -6.25 15.19
C ASP A 69 0.22 -5.32 15.53
N PRO A 70 0.48 -4.28 14.72
CA PRO A 70 1.55 -3.33 15.01
C PRO A 70 1.38 -2.62 16.35
N ARG A 71 0.14 -2.47 16.85
CA ARG A 71 -0.14 -1.83 18.16
C ARG A 71 0.36 -2.66 19.34
N GLU A 72 0.41 -3.98 19.18
CA GLU A 72 0.87 -4.92 20.21
C GLU A 72 2.39 -5.12 20.15
N THR A 73 2.95 -5.04 18.95
CA THR A 73 4.36 -5.39 18.69
C THR A 73 5.29 -4.19 18.52
N ASN A 74 4.74 -2.98 18.41
CA ASN A 74 5.46 -1.74 18.12
C ASN A 74 6.32 -1.81 16.84
N GLN A 75 5.90 -2.64 15.87
CA GLN A 75 6.60 -2.78 14.59
C GLN A 75 6.20 -1.68 13.60
N TRP A 76 7.17 -1.25 12.81
CA TRP A 76 7.00 -0.29 11.71
C TRP A 76 6.42 1.09 12.07
N PRO A 77 7.01 1.83 13.03
CA PRO A 77 6.54 3.18 13.39
C PRO A 77 6.56 4.16 12.20
N HIS A 78 7.47 3.97 11.24
CA HIS A 78 7.51 4.77 10.02
C HIS A 78 6.29 4.54 9.10
N ILE A 79 5.73 3.32 9.07
CA ILE A 79 4.50 3.01 8.32
C ILE A 79 3.32 3.71 8.98
N GLU A 80 3.24 3.70 10.31
CA GLU A 80 2.19 4.40 11.06
C GLU A 80 2.23 5.91 10.81
N GLN A 81 3.42 6.53 10.88
CA GLN A 81 3.60 7.94 10.54
C GLN A 81 3.15 8.23 9.10
N ARG A 82 3.55 7.39 8.14
CA ARG A 82 3.15 7.56 6.73
C ARG A 82 1.64 7.41 6.52
N LEU A 83 0.99 6.49 7.23
CA LEU A 83 -0.46 6.33 7.19
C LEU A 83 -1.18 7.57 7.75
N ALA A 84 -0.64 8.22 8.78
CA ALA A 84 -1.18 9.48 9.30
C ALA A 84 -1.08 10.61 8.26
N GLU A 85 0.06 10.74 7.58
CA GLU A 85 0.23 11.70 6.47
C GLU A 85 -0.74 11.43 5.32
N ILE A 86 -0.88 10.16 4.93
CA ILE A 86 -1.83 9.73 3.92
C ILE A 86 -3.25 10.09 4.36
N ALA A 87 -3.64 9.81 5.61
CA ALA A 87 -4.96 10.14 6.14
C ALA A 87 -5.27 11.64 6.09
N ALA A 88 -4.27 12.49 6.40
CA ALA A 88 -4.39 13.94 6.37
C ALA A 88 -4.43 14.52 4.94
N SER A 89 -3.83 13.82 3.96
CA SER A 89 -3.78 14.29 2.57
C SER A 89 -5.11 14.17 1.83
N ARG A 90 -5.41 15.14 0.96
CA ARG A 90 -6.56 15.06 0.06
C ARG A 90 -6.38 13.93 -0.95
N PRO A 91 -7.31 12.97 -1.06
CA PRO A 91 -7.18 11.88 -1.99
C PRO A 91 -7.32 12.36 -3.45
N LEU A 92 -6.42 11.89 -4.32
CA LEU A 92 -6.50 12.17 -5.75
C LEU A 92 -7.75 11.58 -6.38
N SER A 93 -8.39 12.33 -7.29
CA SER A 93 -9.52 11.83 -8.08
C SER A 93 -9.11 10.70 -9.02
N HIS A 94 -10.06 9.90 -9.49
CA HIS A 94 -9.77 8.84 -10.44
C HIS A 94 -9.13 9.37 -11.74
N GLY A 95 -9.54 10.56 -12.21
CA GLY A 95 -8.93 11.21 -13.37
C GLY A 95 -7.47 11.60 -13.14
N GLN A 96 -7.15 12.18 -11.97
CA GLN A 96 -5.77 12.49 -11.59
C GLN A 96 -4.91 11.22 -11.51
N LEU A 97 -5.42 10.16 -10.89
CA LEU A 97 -4.71 8.87 -10.80
C LEU A 97 -4.41 8.29 -12.19
N LYS A 98 -5.38 8.30 -13.12
CA LYS A 98 -5.16 7.81 -14.50
C LYS A 98 -4.02 8.55 -15.21
N ARG A 99 -3.89 9.85 -14.98
CA ARG A 99 -2.85 10.69 -15.59
C ARG A 99 -1.46 10.48 -14.97
N LEU A 100 -1.38 10.33 -13.65
CA LEU A 100 -0.10 10.33 -12.92
C LEU A 100 0.52 8.94 -12.75
N LEU A 101 -0.31 7.89 -12.69
CA LEU A 101 0.18 6.53 -12.46
C LEU A 101 1.18 6.01 -13.50
N PRO A 102 1.02 6.25 -14.82
CA PRO A 102 2.01 5.78 -15.80
C PRO A 102 3.41 6.33 -15.54
N GLU A 103 3.51 7.58 -15.11
CA GLU A 103 4.79 8.23 -14.82
C GLU A 103 5.41 7.69 -13.53
N LEU A 104 4.61 7.54 -12.47
CA LEU A 104 5.06 6.88 -11.24
C LEU A 104 5.60 5.47 -11.52
N VAL A 105 4.89 4.67 -12.32
CA VAL A 105 5.30 3.31 -12.65
C VAL A 105 6.66 3.29 -13.36
N LYS A 106 6.97 4.25 -14.24
CA LYS A 106 8.30 4.34 -14.85
C LYS A 106 9.36 4.56 -13.77
N GLN A 107 9.14 5.49 -12.85
CA GLN A 107 10.07 5.87 -11.78
C GLN A 107 10.37 4.76 -10.77
N VAL A 108 9.42 3.84 -10.57
CA VAL A 108 9.59 2.69 -9.68
C VAL A 108 10.57 1.66 -10.25
N TYR A 109 10.73 1.63 -11.58
CA TYR A 109 11.46 0.61 -12.35
C TYR A 109 12.71 1.12 -13.07
N VAL A 110 13.13 2.35 -12.80
CA VAL A 110 14.42 2.89 -13.29
C VAL A 110 15.54 2.45 -12.35
#